data_AF-A0A0P9F737-F1
#
_entry.id   AF-A0A0P9F737-F1
#
_cell.length_a   1.000
_cell.length_b   1.000
_cell.length_c   1.000
_cell.angle_alpha   90.00
_cell.angle_beta   90.00
_cell.angle_gamma   90.00
#
_symmetry.space_group_name_H-M   'P 1'
#
loop_
_entity.id
_entity.type
_entity.pdbx_description
1 polymer ?
#
loop_
_entity_poly.entity_id
_entity_poly.type
_entity_poly.pdbx_seq_one_letter_code
_entity_poly.pdbx_strand_id
1 'polypeptide(L)'
;MLAPLRNRNFALLWLGGMISFAGDWAMLIALPVFIYDLTGSAMATGGAFIALSLPRLLFASLAGVFVDRWDRRRTMIIANLLSAAVLLLLLPVHAASQLWLVYAVAFLH
;
A
#
# COMPACT_ATOMS: atom_id res chain seq x y z
N MET A 1 2.36 -0.40 30.83
CA MET A 1 1.84 -0.31 29.44
C MET A 1 2.72 -1.00 28.38
N LEU A 2 4.02 -1.24 28.60
CA LEU A 2 4.91 -1.93 27.64
C LEU A 2 4.96 -3.47 27.78
N ALA A 3 4.19 -4.05 28.70
CA ALA A 3 4.20 -5.49 28.98
C ALA A 3 3.95 -6.41 27.75
N PRO A 4 3.09 -6.05 26.77
CA PRO A 4 2.89 -6.88 25.57
C PRO A 4 4.13 -7.00 24.68
N LEU A 5 4.99 -5.98 24.65
CA LEU A 5 6.22 -5.95 23.84
C LEU A 5 7.31 -6.90 24.36
N ARG A 6 7.17 -7.47 25.57
CA ARG A 6 8.06 -8.55 26.04
C ARG A 6 7.89 -9.84 25.25
N ASN A 7 6.74 -10.05 24.61
CA ASN A 7 6.55 -11.20 23.73
C ASN A 7 7.19 -10.91 22.37
N ARG A 8 8.26 -11.64 22.02
CA ARG A 8 9.02 -11.46 20.78
C ARG A 8 8.14 -11.46 19.54
N ASN A 9 7.15 -12.35 19.46
CA ASN A 9 6.27 -12.44 18.29
C ASN A 9 5.39 -11.19 18.16
N PHE A 10 4.89 -10.68 19.28
CA PHE A 10 4.12 -9.44 19.29
C PHE A 10 4.98 -8.22 18.95
N ALA A 11 6.19 -8.13 19.52
CA ALA A 11 7.12 -7.04 19.24
C ALA A 11 7.51 -6.97 17.76
N LEU A 12 7.78 -8.13 17.12
CA LEU A 12 8.08 -8.20 15.69
C LEU A 12 6.90 -7.72 14.83
N LEU A 13 5.68 -8.16 15.18
CA LEU A 13 4.47 -7.78 14.45
C LEU A 13 4.16 -6.29 14.61
N TRP A 14 4.37 -5.76 15.81
CA TRP A 14 4.17 -4.34 16.13
C TRP A 14 5.19 -3.44 15.41
N LEU A 15 6.48 -3.78 15.48
CA LEU A 15 7.54 -3.02 14.80
C LEU A 15 7.40 -3.09 13.27
N GLY A 16 7.11 -4.29 12.73
CA GLY A 16 6.83 -4.44 11.31
C GLY A 16 5.64 -3.59 10.86
N GLY A 17 4.53 -3.64 11.63
CA GLY A 17 3.36 -2.82 11.37
C GLY A 17 3.63 -1.32 11.44
N MET A 18 4.47 -0.86 12.38
CA MET A 18 4.88 0.54 12.47
C MET A 18 5.66 0.99 11.23
N ILE A 19 6.59 0.17 10.74
CA ILE A 19 7.37 0.46 9.53
C ILE A 19 6.46 0.50 8.31
N SER A 20 5.59 -0.50 8.13
CA SER A 20 4.63 -0.53 7.03
C SER A 20 3.71 0.69 7.05
N PHE A 21 3.20 1.06 8.23
CA PHE A 21 2.35 2.23 8.37
C PHE A 21 3.08 3.53 8.00
N ALA A 22 4.33 3.71 8.46
CA ALA A 22 5.14 4.85 8.05
C ALA A 22 5.38 4.87 6.53
N GLY A 23 5.61 3.71 5.91
CA GLY A 23 5.73 3.55 4.47
C GLY A 23 4.46 3.96 3.72
N ASP A 24 3.28 3.55 4.20
CA ASP A 24 2.00 3.93 3.60
C ASP A 24 1.79 5.45 3.61
N TRP A 25 2.13 6.11 4.72
CA TRP A 25 2.06 7.58 4.82
C TRP A 25 3.07 8.26 3.89
N ALA A 26 4.28 7.73 3.81
CA ALA A 26 5.28 8.25 2.87
C ALA A 26 4.76 8.11 1.43
N MET A 27 4.17 6.98 1.07
CA MET A 27 3.64 6.72 -0.27
C MET A 27 2.44 7.62 -0.59
N LEU A 28 1.55 7.87 0.37
CA LEU A 28 0.40 8.76 0.22
C LEU A 28 0.82 10.20 -0.15
N ILE A 29 2.01 10.64 0.27
CA ILE A 29 2.54 11.98 -0.02
C ILE A 29 3.47 11.95 -1.24
N ALA A 30 4.40 10.99 -1.29
CA ALA A 30 5.44 10.93 -2.31
C ALA A 30 4.88 10.57 -3.69
N LEU A 31 3.91 9.65 -3.78
CA LEU A 31 3.39 9.18 -5.06
C LEU A 31 2.65 10.30 -5.83
N PRO A 32 1.74 11.09 -5.21
CA PRO A 32 1.12 12.24 -5.89
C PRO A 32 2.12 13.31 -6.32
N VAL A 33 3.13 13.60 -5.49
CA VAL A 33 4.21 14.55 -5.82
C VAL A 33 5.01 14.05 -7.02
N PHE A 34 5.40 12.77 -7.03
CA PHE A 34 6.12 12.15 -8.15
C PHE A 34 5.32 12.20 -9.46
N ILE A 35 4.01 11.94 -9.40
CA ILE A 35 3.13 12.06 -10.57
C ILE A 35 3.06 13.50 -11.06
N TYR A 36 2.99 14.46 -10.13
CA TYR A 36 2.97 15.88 -10.48
C TYR A 36 4.28 16.30 -11.14
N ASP A 37 5.43 15.91 -10.60
CA ASP A 37 6.74 16.22 -11.17
C ASP A 37 6.92 15.63 -12.57
N LEU A 38 6.35 14.44 -12.81
CA LEU A 38 6.39 13.80 -14.13
C LEU A 38 5.43 14.41 -15.17
N THR A 39 4.31 14.99 -14.73
CA THR A 39 3.20 15.40 -15.65
C THR A 39 2.91 16.89 -15.69
N GLY A 40 3.26 17.63 -14.64
CA GLY A 40 2.80 18.99 -14.38
C GLY A 40 1.28 19.12 -14.17
N SER A 41 0.53 18.02 -14.05
CA SER A 41 -0.94 18.03 -14.09
C SER A 41 -1.57 17.70 -12.74
N ALA A 42 -2.25 18.69 -12.16
CA ALA A 42 -3.02 18.51 -10.92
C ALA A 42 -4.17 17.49 -11.09
N MET A 43 -4.72 17.34 -12.30
CA MET A 43 -5.78 16.37 -12.57
C MET A 43 -5.25 14.93 -12.51
N ALA A 44 -4.04 14.69 -13.05
CA ALA A 44 -3.38 13.40 -12.97
C ALA A 44 -3.05 13.03 -11.52
N THR A 45 -2.55 13.98 -10.75
CA THR A 45 -2.30 13.82 -9.31
C THR A 45 -3.58 13.51 -8.52
N GLY A 46 -4.69 14.20 -8.82
CA GLY A 46 -6.00 13.91 -8.20
C GLY A 46 -6.50 12.50 -8.50
N GLY A 47 -6.28 12.01 -9.73
CA GLY A 47 -6.58 10.63 -10.11
C GLY A 47 -5.83 9.60 -9.27
N ALA A 48 -4.63 9.92 -8.78
CA ALA A 48 -3.83 9.00 -7.97
C ALA A 48 -4.43 8.80 -6.58
N PHE A 49 -4.94 9.86 -5.96
CA PHE A 49 -5.67 9.76 -4.69
C PHE A 49 -6.93 8.89 -4.82
N ILE A 50 -7.64 9.00 -5.94
CA ILE A 50 -8.78 8.13 -6.24
C ILE A 50 -8.30 6.68 -6.38
N ALA A 51 -7.24 6.43 -7.13
CA ALA A 51 -6.68 5.09 -7.32
C ALA A 51 -6.23 4.44 -5.99
N LEU A 52 -5.66 5.22 -5.05
CA LEU A 52 -5.27 4.76 -3.72
C LEU A 52 -6.45 4.46 -2.79
N SER A 53 -7.57 5.16 -2.96
CA SER A 53 -8.71 5.11 -2.03
C SER A 53 -9.80 4.14 -2.49
N LEU A 54 -10.03 4.06 -3.81
CA LEU A 54 -11.09 3.28 -4.42
C LEU A 54 -11.04 1.78 -4.10
N PRO A 55 -9.88 1.09 -4.16
CA PRO A 55 -9.81 -0.34 -3.82
C PRO A 55 -10.23 -0.58 -2.36
N ARG A 56 -9.78 0.27 -1.44
CA ARG A 56 -10.14 0.14 -0.02
C ARG A 56 -11.64 0.29 0.16
N LEU A 57 -12.27 1.24 -0.52
CA LEU A 57 -13.72 1.43 -0.45
C LEU A 57 -14.50 0.25 -1.03
N LEU A 58 -14.05 -0.29 -2.17
CA LEU A 58 -14.76 -1.37 -2.87
C LEU A 58 -14.55 -2.73 -2.19
N PHE A 59 -13.34 -3.00 -1.70
CA PHE A 59 -12.94 -4.33 -1.24
C PHE A 59 -12.88 -4.47 0.29
N ALA A 60 -13.02 -3.40 1.09
CA ALA A 60 -12.96 -3.52 2.56
C ALA A 60 -14.01 -4.48 3.12
N SER A 61 -15.24 -4.44 2.62
CA SER A 61 -16.32 -5.33 3.07
C SER A 61 -16.07 -6.79 2.71
N LEU A 62 -15.64 -7.06 1.47
CA LEU A 62 -15.27 -8.40 1.03
C LEU A 62 -14.08 -8.93 1.85
N ALA A 63 -13.02 -8.12 1.99
CA ALA A 63 -11.82 -8.49 2.70
C ALA A 63 -12.12 -8.92 4.15
N GLY A 64 -13.03 -8.23 4.84
CA GLY A 64 -13.47 -8.61 6.19
C GLY A 64 -14.03 -10.03 6.25
N VAL A 65 -14.92 -10.39 5.32
CA VAL A 65 -15.53 -11.73 5.26
C VAL A 65 -14.49 -12.82 5.02
N PHE A 66 -13.51 -12.58 4.15
CA PHE A 66 -12.47 -13.57 3.83
C PHE A 66 -11.43 -13.69 4.94
N VAL A 67 -11.02 -12.59 5.57
CA VAL A 67 -10.04 -12.58 6.67
C VAL A 67 -10.56 -13.33 7.90
N ASP A 68 -11.86 -13.31 8.15
CA ASP A 68 -12.46 -14.07 9.25
C ASP A 68 -12.53 -15.58 8.97
N ARG A 69 -12.51 -15.99 7.69
CA ARG A 69 -12.60 -17.41 7.29
C ARG A 69 -11.24 -18.06 7.04
N TRP A 70 -10.21 -17.28 6.73
CA TRP A 70 -8.89 -17.81 6.38
C TRP A 70 -7.90 -17.76 7.54
N ASP A 71 -6.80 -18.52 7.42
CA ASP A 71 -5.68 -18.44 8.36
C ASP A 71 -5.05 -17.05 8.31
N ARG A 72 -5.31 -16.26 9.36
CA ARG A 72 -4.86 -14.86 9.50
C ARG A 72 -3.37 -14.70 9.28
N ARG A 73 -2.54 -15.64 9.73
CA ARG A 73 -1.08 -15.55 9.58
C ARG A 73 -0.68 -15.71 8.13
N ARG A 74 -1.25 -16.70 7.43
CA ARG A 74 -0.97 -16.92 6.01
C ARG A 74 -1.48 -15.76 5.16
N THR A 75 -2.69 -15.28 5.44
CA THR A 75 -3.26 -14.12 4.74
C THR A 75 -2.39 -12.88 4.90
N MET A 76 -1.92 -12.57 6.11
CA MET A 76 -1.01 -11.44 6.33
C MET A 76 0.30 -11.58 5.56
N ILE A 77 0.92 -12.77 5.56
CA ILE A 77 2.20 -12.99 4.87
C ILE A 77 2.02 -12.83 3.35
N ILE A 78 1.00 -13.47 2.78
CA ILE A 78 0.71 -13.42 1.35
C ILE A 78 0.39 -11.98 0.92
N ALA A 79 -0.46 -11.27 1.67
CA ALA A 79 -0.82 -9.88 1.35
C ALA A 79 0.40 -8.96 1.38
N ASN A 80 1.26 -9.06 2.40
CA ASN A 80 2.48 -8.25 2.47
C ASN A 80 3.46 -8.57 1.32
N LEU A 81 3.62 -9.84 0.95
CA LEU A 81 4.49 -10.23 -0.16
C LEU A 81 3.95 -9.75 -1.52
N LEU A 82 2.63 -9.86 -1.74
CA LEU A 82 1.99 -9.35 -2.95
C LEU A 82 2.13 -7.83 -3.04
N SER A 83 1.84 -7.12 -1.96
CA SER A 83 1.97 -5.67 -1.89
C SER A 83 3.41 -5.22 -2.17
N ALA A 84 4.40 -5.89 -1.55
CA ALA A 84 5.82 -5.63 -1.85
C ALA A 84 6.18 -5.89 -3.33
N ALA A 85 5.69 -6.98 -3.92
CA ALA A 85 5.93 -7.29 -5.34
C ALA A 85 5.30 -6.26 -6.28
N VAL A 86 4.10 -5.77 -5.96
CA VAL A 86 3.43 -4.70 -6.72
C VAL A 86 4.22 -3.39 -6.63
N LEU A 87 4.71 -3.02 -5.45
CA LEU A 87 5.50 -1.80 -5.27
C LEU A 87 6.81 -1.79 -6.06
N LEU A 88 7.45 -2.95 -6.28
CA LEU A 88 8.65 -3.05 -7.10
C LEU A 88 8.43 -2.62 -8.56
N LEU A 89 7.19 -2.64 -9.05
CA LEU A 89 6.84 -2.17 -10.40
C LEU A 89 6.99 -0.65 -10.58
N LEU A 90 7.18 0.11 -9.50
CA LEU A 90 7.50 1.54 -9.58
C LEU A 90 8.96 1.82 -9.96
N LEU A 91 9.89 0.89 -9.69
CA LEU A 91 11.31 1.06 -10.00
C LEU A 91 11.63 1.41 -11.47
N PRO A 92 11.00 0.78 -12.49
CA PRO A 92 11.25 1.12 -13.89
C PRO A 92 10.54 2.39 -14.37
N VAL A 93 9.75 3.08 -13.54
CA VAL A 93 8.96 4.25 -13.96
C VAL A 93 9.84 5.50 -14.00
N HIS A 94 10.12 5.99 -15.21
CA HIS A 94 10.94 7.19 -15.43
C HIS A 94 10.28 8.22 -16.37
N ALA A 95 9.15 7.86 -16.99
CA ALA A 95 8.49 8.72 -17.97
C ALA A 95 6.96 8.74 -17.79
N ALA A 96 6.34 9.85 -18.21
CA ALA A 96 4.89 10.01 -18.15
C ALA A 96 4.10 8.95 -18.95
N SER A 97 4.70 8.34 -19.99
CA SER A 97 4.07 7.23 -20.74
C SER A 97 3.81 5.99 -19.88
N GLN A 98 4.47 5.87 -18.72
CA GLN A 98 4.34 4.77 -17.79
C GLN A 98 3.38 5.07 -16.62
N LEU A 99 2.65 6.20 -16.65
CA LEU A 99 1.69 6.58 -15.60
C LEU A 99 0.66 5.50 -15.27
N TRP A 100 0.26 4.72 -16.28
CA TRP A 100 -0.68 3.62 -16.08
C TRP A 100 -0.14 2.57 -15.09
N LEU A 101 1.19 2.34 -15.04
CA LEU A 101 1.81 1.47 -14.04
C LEU A 101 1.69 2.08 -12.65
N VAL A 102 1.87 3.40 -12.51
CA VAL A 102 1.71 4.09 -11.23
C VAL A 102 0.29 3.97 -10.71
N TYR A 103 -0.72 4.14 -11.58
CA TYR A 103 -2.12 3.93 -11.22
C TYR A 103 -2.44 2.47 -10.89
N ALA A 104 -1.89 1.52 -11.64
CA ALA A 104 -2.06 0.10 -11.36
C ALA A 104 -1.47 -0.28 -10.00
N VAL A 105 -0.27 0.22 -9.69
CA VAL A 105 0.37 0.04 -8.38
C VAL A 105 -0.47 0.67 -7.28
N ALA A 106 -0.91 1.92 -7.44
CA ALA A 106 -1.74 2.61 -6.48
C ALA A 106 -3.06 1.87 -6.18
N PHE A 107 -3.61 1.16 -7.17
CA PHE A 107 -4.85 0.41 -7.02
C PHE A 107 -4.64 -0.98 -6.38
N LEU A 108 -3.47 -1.59 -6.56
CA LEU A 108 -3.22 -2.99 -6.20
C LEU A 108 -2.44 -3.18 -4.88
N HIS A 109 -1.76 -2.15 -4.37
CA HIS A 109 -0.93 -2.24 -3.16
C HIS A 109 -1.73 -2.31 -1.86
#